data_AF-A0A2K3KJC3-F1
#
_entry.id   AF-A0A2K3KJC3-F1
#
_cell.length_a   1.000
_cell.length_b   1.000
_cell.length_c   1.000
_cell.angle_alpha   90.00
_cell.angle_beta   90.00
_cell.angle_gamma   90.00
#
_symmetry.space_group_name_H-M   'P 1'
#
loop_
_entity.id
_entity.type
_entity.pdbx_description
1 polymer ?
#
loop_
_entity_poly.entity_id
_entity_poly.type
_entity_poly.pdbx_seq_one_letter_code
_entity_poly.pdbx_strand_id
1 'polypeptide(L)'
;MAVKRILLAKYGSCAGQACIAIDYVLVEKSFSSTLVELLKEYIKKMFGDNPKASNTIGRIVNRKHCNRIKSLLNEPNVKESVVFGGSMDEDDL
;
A
#
# COMPACT_ATOMS: atom_id res chain seq x y z
N MET A 1 -17.38 3.02 -5.43
CA MET A 1 -17.18 1.55 -5.50
C MET A 1 -15.78 1.16 -6.01
N ALA A 2 -15.20 1.85 -6.99
CA ALA A 2 -13.88 1.51 -7.55
C ALA A 2 -12.75 1.43 -6.50
N VAL A 3 -12.60 2.44 -5.65
CA VAL A 3 -11.56 2.51 -4.60
C VAL A 3 -11.56 1.28 -3.69
N LYS A 4 -12.73 0.83 -3.23
CA LYS A 4 -12.86 -0.39 -2.40
C LYS A 4 -12.33 -1.63 -3.13
N ARG A 5 -12.60 -1.77 -4.43
CA ARG A 5 -12.13 -2.92 -5.23
C ARG A 5 -10.63 -2.85 -5.47
N ILE A 6 -10.09 -1.66 -5.72
CA ILE A 6 -8.64 -1.45 -5.88
C ILE A 6 -7.93 -1.87 -4.58
N LEU A 7 -8.39 -1.38 -3.44
CA LEU A 7 -7.79 -1.68 -2.14
C LEU A 7 -7.91 -3.16 -1.76
N LEU A 8 -9.05 -3.80 -2.03
CA LEU A 8 -9.21 -5.24 -1.78
C LEU A 8 -8.26 -6.07 -2.66
N ALA A 9 -8.12 -5.72 -3.94
CA ALA A 9 -7.20 -6.42 -4.84
C ALA A 9 -5.73 -6.18 -4.49
N LYS A 10 -5.37 -5.01 -3.93
CA LYS A 10 -4.01 -4.74 -3.47
C LYS A 10 -3.72 -5.39 -2.12
N TYR A 11 -4.57 -5.18 -1.12
CA TYR A 11 -4.29 -5.48 0.28
C TYR A 11 -5.13 -6.61 0.87
N GLY A 12 -5.90 -7.35 0.07
CA GLY A 12 -6.68 -8.49 0.54
C GLY A 12 -5.81 -9.61 1.14
N SER A 13 -6.20 -10.86 0.95
CA SER A 13 -5.63 -12.00 1.70
C SER A 13 -4.11 -12.16 1.68
N CYS A 14 -3.40 -11.55 0.72
CA CYS A 14 -1.94 -11.67 0.57
C CYS A 14 -1.16 -10.38 0.79
N ALA A 15 -1.78 -9.27 1.25
CA ALA A 15 -1.12 -7.97 1.42
C ALA A 15 -0.28 -7.52 0.19
N GLY A 16 -0.78 -7.81 -1.02
CA GLY A 16 -0.12 -7.46 -2.28
C GLY A 16 0.88 -8.49 -2.79
N GLN A 17 1.07 -9.60 -2.08
CA GLN A 17 1.94 -10.71 -2.47
C GLN A 17 1.16 -11.74 -3.32
N ALA A 18 0.56 -11.28 -4.41
CA ALA A 18 -0.17 -12.12 -5.36
C ALA A 18 0.18 -11.73 -6.79
N CYS A 19 0.32 -12.72 -7.68
CA CYS A 19 0.70 -12.49 -9.09
C CYS A 19 -0.32 -11.67 -9.90
N ILE A 20 -1.56 -11.58 -9.41
CA ILE A 20 -2.66 -10.81 -10.01
C ILE A 20 -3.03 -9.57 -9.18
N ALA A 21 -2.19 -9.20 -8.21
CA ALA A 21 -2.40 -7.97 -7.44
C ALA A 21 -2.31 -6.75 -8.37
N ILE A 22 -2.92 -5.65 -7.95
CA ILE A 22 -2.80 -4.38 -8.67
C ILE A 22 -1.43 -3.78 -8.37
N ASP A 23 -0.58 -3.62 -9.39
CA ASP A 23 0.73 -2.97 -9.22
C ASP A 23 0.69 -1.46 -9.45
N TYR A 24 -0.15 -0.99 -10.38
CA TYR A 24 -0.32 0.41 -10.70
C TYR A 24 -1.76 0.72 -11.12
N VAL A 25 -2.14 2.00 -11.07
CA VAL A 25 -3.46 2.49 -11.49
C VAL A 25 -3.26 3.64 -12.47
N LEU A 26 -3.92 3.56 -13.62
CA LEU A 26 -4.02 4.67 -14.57
C LEU A 26 -5.34 5.40 -14.33
N VAL A 27 -5.27 6.72 -14.23
CA VAL A 27 -6.41 7.59 -13.95
C VAL A 27 -6.30 8.84 -14.80
N GLU A 28 -7.43 9.36 -15.25
CA GLU A 28 -7.48 10.65 -15.92
C GLU A 28 -6.98 11.75 -14.96
N LYS A 29 -6.18 12.69 -15.49
CA LYS A 29 -5.51 13.74 -14.69
C LYS A 29 -6.48 14.50 -13.77
N SER A 30 -7.68 14.81 -14.26
CA SER A 30 -8.75 15.49 -13.53
C SER A 30 -9.22 14.76 -12.27
N PHE A 31 -9.13 13.42 -12.25
CA PHE A 31 -9.55 12.57 -11.14
C PHE A 31 -8.40 12.10 -10.24
N SER A 32 -7.15 12.38 -10.59
CA SER A 32 -5.97 11.90 -9.87
C SER A 32 -5.97 12.26 -8.38
N SER A 33 -6.22 13.53 -8.05
CA SER A 33 -6.25 14.01 -6.67
C SER A 33 -7.42 13.40 -5.88
N THR A 34 -8.61 13.35 -6.50
CA THR A 34 -9.80 12.73 -5.91
C THR A 34 -9.58 11.25 -5.60
N LEU A 35 -8.93 10.52 -6.51
CA LEU A 35 -8.62 9.10 -6.31
C LEU A 35 -7.67 8.91 -5.12
N VAL A 36 -6.62 9.72 -5.04
CA VAL A 36 -5.63 9.65 -3.95
C VAL A 36 -6.29 9.90 -2.60
N GLU A 37 -7.11 10.95 -2.46
CA GLU A 37 -7.77 11.25 -1.18
C GLU A 37 -8.75 10.16 -0.76
N LEU A 38 -9.52 9.61 -1.70
CA LEU A 38 -10.41 8.49 -1.40
C LEU A 38 -9.61 7.22 -1.01
N LEU A 39 -8.48 6.93 -1.65
CA LEU A 39 -7.63 5.81 -1.28
C LEU A 39 -7.15 5.97 0.18
N LYS A 40 -6.65 7.14 0.56
CA LYS A 40 -6.21 7.43 1.94
C LYS A 40 -7.33 7.19 2.96
N GLU A 41 -8.51 7.74 2.69
CA GLU A 41 -9.68 7.61 3.55
C GLU A 41 -10.07 6.13 3.75
N TYR A 42 -10.13 5.36 2.67
CA TYR A 42 -10.53 3.97 2.74
C TYR A 42 -9.46 3.05 3.33
N ILE A 43 -8.17 3.33 3.12
CA ILE A 43 -7.08 2.59 3.78
C ILE A 43 -7.21 2.75 5.30
N LYS A 44 -7.41 3.98 5.79
CA LYS A 44 -7.65 4.24 7.22
C LYS A 44 -8.91 3.56 7.74
N LYS A 45 -9.99 3.47 6.95
CA LYS A 45 -11.19 2.70 7.33
C LYS A 45 -10.93 1.19 7.41
N MET A 46 -10.02 0.66 6.59
CA MET A 46 -9.71 -0.78 6.55
C MET A 46 -8.76 -1.23 7.65
N PHE A 47 -7.75 -0.42 7.97
CA PHE A 47 -6.66 -0.81 8.88
C PHE A 47 -6.55 0.07 10.14
N GLY A 48 -7.43 1.06 10.28
CA GLY A 48 -7.38 2.04 11.37
C GLY A 48 -6.28 3.08 11.19
N ASP A 49 -6.07 3.88 12.23
CA ASP A 49 -5.01 4.89 12.30
C ASP A 49 -3.61 4.28 12.39
N ASN A 50 -3.51 3.06 12.93
CA ASN A 50 -2.26 2.33 13.06
C ASN A 50 -2.37 0.95 12.39
N PRO A 51 -2.05 0.85 11.09
CA PRO A 51 -2.08 -0.42 10.36
C PRO A 51 -1.20 -1.51 10.97
N LYS A 52 -0.12 -1.15 11.69
CA LYS A 52 0.76 -2.10 12.37
C LYS A 52 0.05 -2.84 13.51
N ALA A 53 -0.82 -2.14 14.23
CA ALA A 53 -1.63 -2.74 15.29
C ALA A 53 -2.83 -3.55 14.74
N SER A 54 -3.06 -3.51 13.43
CA SER A 54 -4.18 -4.21 12.82
C SER A 54 -3.84 -5.66 12.53
N ASN A 55 -4.68 -6.58 13.01
CA ASN A 55 -4.57 -8.01 12.71
C ASN A 55 -5.14 -8.38 11.32
N THR A 56 -5.55 -7.40 10.51
CA THR A 56 -6.23 -7.65 9.22
C THR A 56 -5.30 -7.58 8.01
N ILE A 57 -4.06 -7.13 8.16
CA ILE A 57 -3.07 -7.05 7.08
C ILE A 57 -2.00 -8.13 7.26
N GLY A 58 -1.68 -8.83 6.17
CA GLY A 58 -0.61 -9.83 6.17
C GLY A 58 0.78 -9.18 6.23
N ARG A 59 1.74 -9.87 6.85
CA ARG A 59 3.16 -9.49 6.84
C ARG A 59 3.85 -9.91 5.55
N ILE A 60 4.98 -9.27 5.24
CA ILE A 60 5.82 -9.66 4.11
C ILE A 60 6.49 -11.01 4.43
N VAL A 61 6.51 -11.91 3.45
CA VAL A 61 6.89 -13.33 3.65
C VAL A 61 8.24 -13.55 4.32
N ASN A 62 9.23 -12.68 4.10
CA ASN A 62 10.53 -12.76 4.75
C ASN A 62 11.35 -11.46 4.62
N ARG A 63 12.47 -11.41 5.34
CA ARG A 63 13.42 -10.28 5.36
C ARG A 63 13.97 -9.92 3.99
N LYS A 64 14.22 -10.90 3.11
CA LYS A 64 14.72 -10.64 1.76
C LYS A 64 13.72 -9.82 0.94
N HIS A 65 12.43 -10.19 0.96
CA HIS A 65 11.39 -9.42 0.27
C HIS A 65 11.12 -8.07 0.94
N CYS A 66 11.20 -7.99 2.26
CA CYS A 66 11.09 -6.73 3.00
C CYS A 66 12.20 -5.74 2.57
N ASN A 67 13.46 -6.17 2.59
CA ASN A 67 14.61 -5.36 2.17
C ASN A 67 14.51 -4.90 0.71
N ARG A 68 14.01 -5.77 -0.18
CA ARG A 68 13.76 -5.40 -1.59
C ARG A 68 12.77 -4.23 -1.69
N ILE A 69 11.65 -4.30 -0.98
CA ILE A 69 10.65 -3.22 -0.97
C ILE A 69 11.24 -1.94 -0.34
N LYS A 70 12.02 -2.09 0.75
CA LYS A 70 12.72 -0.96 1.39
C LYS A 70 13.62 -0.23 0.41
N SER A 71 14.40 -0.98 -0.38
CA SER A 71 15.27 -0.40 -1.41
C SER A 71 14.47 0.40 -2.42
N LEU A 72 13.35 -0.14 -2.92
CA LEU A 72 12.49 0.56 -3.88
C LEU A 72 11.88 1.84 -3.29
N LEU A 73 11.46 1.82 -2.02
CA LEU A 73 10.90 3.00 -1.34
C LEU A 73 11.97 4.07 -1.04
N ASN A 74 13.23 3.67 -0.89
CA ASN A 74 14.34 4.58 -0.61
C ASN A 74 14.94 5.22 -1.85
N GLU A 75 14.58 4.78 -3.05
CA GLU A 75 14.96 5.46 -4.30
C GLU A 75 14.51 6.93 -4.23
N PRO A 76 15.39 7.92 -4.49
CA PRO A 76 15.10 9.33 -4.24
C PRO A 76 13.78 9.82 -4.86
N ASN A 77 13.56 9.50 -6.14
CA ASN A 77 12.34 9.90 -6.87
C ASN A 77 11.07 9.23 -6.32
N VAL A 78 11.18 8.01 -5.80
CA VAL A 78 10.06 7.30 -5.18
C VAL A 78 9.76 7.94 -3.83
N LYS A 79 10.79 8.14 -3.01
CA LYS A 79 10.67 8.73 -1.67
C LYS A 79 10.02 10.12 -1.71
N GLU A 80 10.41 10.95 -2.67
CA GLU A 80 9.83 12.29 -2.85
C GLU A 80 8.39 12.27 -3.39
N SER A 81 7.97 11.19 -4.05
CA SER A 81 6.61 11.04 -4.62
C SER A 81 5.63 10.31 -3.71
N VAL A 82 6.05 9.85 -2.52
CA VAL A 82 5.15 9.19 -1.56
C VAL A 82 4.13 10.19 -1.02
N VAL A 83 2.85 9.97 -1.34
CA VAL A 83 1.73 10.79 -0.85
C VAL A 83 1.02 10.20 0.37
N PHE A 84 1.23 8.91 0.66
CA PHE A 84 0.64 8.19 1.79
C PHE A 84 1.39 6.89 2.09
N GLY A 85 1.53 6.54 3.37
CA GLY A 85 2.26 5.33 3.80
C GLY A 85 3.77 5.48 3.66
N GLY A 86 4.45 4.42 3.20
CA GLY A 86 5.91 4.43 2.99
C GLY A 86 6.75 4.13 4.24
N SER A 87 6.12 3.95 5.40
CA SER A 87 6.78 3.45 6.60
C SER A 87 7.02 1.95 6.52
N MET A 88 8.07 1.48 7.18
CA MET A 88 8.43 0.07 7.25
C MET A 88 9.02 -0.23 8.63
N ASP A 89 8.71 -1.43 9.13
CA ASP A 89 9.24 -1.96 10.37
C ASP A 89 9.91 -3.30 10.06
N GLU A 90 11.22 -3.39 10.31
CA GLU A 90 12.02 -4.60 10.03
C GLU A 90 12.07 -5.58 11.20
N ASP A 91 11.61 -5.14 12.37
CA ASP A 91 11.64 -5.89 13.61
C ASP A 91 10.33 -6.67 13.84
N ASP A 92 9.26 -6.31 13.12
CA ASP A 92 7.94 -6.96 13.13
C ASP A 92 7.64 -7.68 11.79
N LEU A 93 8.42 -8.74 11.52
CA LEU A 93 8.38 -9.54 10.28
C LEU A 93 7.60 -10.85 10.45
#